data_AF-J3K5M8-F1
#
_entry.id   AF-J3K5M8-F1
#
_cell.length_a   1.000
_cell.length_b   1.000
_cell.length_c   1.000
_cell.angle_alpha   90.00
_cell.angle_beta   90.00
_cell.angle_gamma   90.00
#
_symmetry.space_group_name_H-M   'P 1'
#
loop_
_entity.id
_entity.type
_entity.pdbx_description
1 polymer ?
#
loop_
_entity_poly.entity_id
_entity_poly.type
_entity_poly.pdbx_seq_one_letter_code
_entity_poly.pdbx_strand_id
1 'polypeptide(L)'
;MRPRQADKAGTEMNPLTPKLPNSPQESNNPFPASLSDFIYFFRQTPPKSTTQLADSTLHHQLIPLPPACPSAAGYADQFGQPRCENSTTLLSPPPTSYWGQFEEISKYNTHLNVAERLWAAWYAYMQNDVLATGIMSFVMHEVVYFGRSLPWIIIDRIKYFNRWKIQHNKIPTIQEQWNCAKLVLLSHFTVELPQIWLFHPMAQYFGLATGVPFPSIWKMMYQIAIFFVLEDTWHYFSHRAFHWGPLYKSVHKIHHQYSAPFGLAAEYASPIEVMALGFGTVGCPILWCAFTGDLHILTMYIWIVLRLFQAIDAHSGYEFPWSLHHFLPFWAGADHHDLHHEKFVGNYSSSFRWWDYLLDTEYSPEAVQRRREKSKVAKKTE
;
A
#
# COMPACT_ATOMS: atom_id res chain seq x y z
N MET A 1 50.17 12.17 -45.56
CA MET A 1 51.49 12.13 -44.90
C MET A 1 51.39 12.87 -43.57
N ARG A 2 51.60 12.19 -42.43
CA ARG A 2 51.99 12.80 -41.14
C ARG A 2 53.49 13.17 -41.21
N PRO A 3 54.12 13.76 -40.18
CA PRO A 3 53.71 14.78 -39.19
C PRO A 3 54.82 15.86 -39.01
N ARG A 4 54.68 16.81 -38.07
CA ARG A 4 55.82 17.31 -37.26
C ARG A 4 55.36 17.72 -35.86
N GLN A 5 56.05 17.15 -34.88
CA GLN A 5 56.05 17.42 -33.45
C GLN A 5 57.28 18.28 -33.08
N ALA A 6 57.29 18.73 -31.81
CA ALA A 6 58.40 19.25 -30.98
C ALA A 6 58.56 20.79 -30.99
N ASP A 7 58.84 21.51 -29.89
CA ASP A 7 59.20 21.11 -28.52
C ASP A 7 59.12 22.33 -27.55
N LYS A 8 58.74 22.04 -26.29
CA LYS A 8 59.31 22.45 -24.97
C LYS A 8 59.40 23.90 -24.40
N ALA A 9 59.34 23.84 -23.04
CA ALA A 9 59.75 24.78 -21.98
C ALA A 9 58.65 25.75 -21.49
N GLY A 10 58.24 25.83 -20.22
CA GLY A 10 58.81 25.34 -18.97
C GLY A 10 59.05 26.52 -18.03
N THR A 11 58.14 26.80 -17.08
CA THR A 11 58.43 27.63 -15.90
C THR A 11 57.51 27.23 -14.75
N GLU A 12 58.12 26.69 -13.70
CA GLU A 12 57.53 26.45 -12.37
C GLU A 12 57.17 27.76 -11.69
N MET A 13 56.02 27.80 -10.98
CA MET A 13 55.89 28.51 -9.70
C MET A 13 54.69 27.96 -8.92
N ASN A 14 54.99 27.40 -7.76
CA ASN A 14 54.10 27.28 -6.59
C ASN A 14 55.05 27.49 -5.39
N PRO A 15 54.67 28.16 -4.28
CA PRO A 15 53.43 27.85 -3.55
C PRO A 15 52.75 29.09 -2.91
N LEU A 16 51.50 28.94 -2.45
CA LEU A 16 51.02 29.38 -1.14
C LEU A 16 49.52 29.11 -0.99
N THR A 17 49.22 28.19 -0.07
CA THR A 17 47.89 27.85 0.44
C THR A 17 47.43 28.86 1.50
N PRO A 18 46.12 29.15 1.57
CA PRO A 18 45.46 29.45 2.84
C PRO A 18 44.60 28.27 3.28
N LYS A 19 44.87 27.76 4.48
CA LYS A 19 44.04 26.80 5.21
C LYS A 19 42.71 27.47 5.58
N LEU A 20 41.59 26.84 5.22
CA LEU A 20 40.26 27.10 5.79
C LEU A 20 39.93 26.00 6.81
N PRO A 21 39.28 26.32 7.94
CA PRO A 21 39.05 25.37 9.02
C PRO A 21 37.90 24.40 8.72
N ASN A 22 38.13 23.13 9.04
CA ASN A 22 37.13 22.08 9.09
C ASN A 22 36.11 22.34 10.21
N SER A 23 34.83 22.36 9.85
CA SER A 23 33.72 22.01 10.74
C SER A 23 32.84 20.97 10.03
N PRO A 24 32.58 19.80 10.60
CA PRO A 24 31.59 18.89 10.03
C PRO A 24 30.21 19.49 10.25
N GLN A 25 29.56 19.93 9.16
CA GLN A 25 28.11 20.05 9.17
C GLN A 25 27.53 18.63 9.11
N GLU A 26 26.96 18.17 10.22
CA GLU A 26 26.06 17.02 10.23
C GLU A 26 24.90 17.31 9.25
N SER A 27 24.94 16.65 8.09
CA SER A 27 23.79 16.56 7.21
C SER A 27 22.79 15.60 7.86
N ASN A 28 21.76 16.15 8.50
CA ASN A 28 20.56 15.42 8.89
C ASN A 28 19.80 14.98 7.63
N ASN A 29 20.23 13.87 7.04
CA ASN A 29 19.56 13.22 5.92
C ASN A 29 18.91 11.94 6.47
N PRO A 30 17.57 11.81 6.50
CA PRO A 30 16.90 10.72 7.22
C PRO A 30 16.87 9.39 6.45
N PHE A 31 17.51 9.29 5.28
CA PHE A 31 17.43 8.11 4.42
C PHE A 31 18.67 7.20 4.56
N PRO A 32 18.51 5.88 4.75
CA PRO A 32 19.63 4.93 4.68
C PRO A 32 20.17 4.88 3.25
N ALA A 33 21.47 5.11 3.10
CA ALA A 33 22.13 5.23 1.80
C ALA A 33 22.52 3.87 1.17
N SER A 34 22.34 2.76 1.88
CA SER A 34 22.72 1.42 1.42
C SER A 34 21.85 0.28 1.97
N LEU A 35 21.83 -0.86 1.25
CA LEU A 35 21.18 -2.10 1.68
C LEU A 35 21.77 -2.65 3.00
N SER A 36 23.05 -2.36 3.28
CA SER A 36 23.71 -2.67 4.55
C SER A 36 23.16 -1.84 5.72
N ASP A 37 22.86 -0.56 5.50
CA ASP A 37 22.23 0.29 6.53
C ASP A 37 20.80 -0.17 6.82
N PHE A 38 20.10 -0.65 5.78
CA PHE A 38 18.77 -1.25 5.91
C PHE A 38 18.78 -2.55 6.73
N ILE A 39 19.75 -3.44 6.50
CA ILE A 39 19.87 -4.70 7.28
C ILE A 39 20.35 -4.43 8.72
N TYR A 40 21.25 -3.47 8.92
CA TYR A 40 21.71 -3.06 10.24
C TYR A 40 20.58 -2.44 11.08
N PHE A 41 19.69 -1.66 10.45
CA PHE A 41 18.47 -1.11 11.06
C PHE A 41 17.53 -2.21 11.60
N PHE A 42 17.26 -3.27 10.82
CA PHE A 42 16.43 -4.39 11.27
C PHE A 42 17.00 -5.17 12.48
N ARG A 43 18.32 -5.09 12.71
CA ARG A 43 18.96 -5.70 13.89
C ARG A 43 18.97 -4.82 15.13
N GLN A 44 18.72 -3.51 15.01
CA GLN A 44 18.88 -2.55 16.12
C GLN A 44 17.60 -1.85 16.57
N THR A 45 16.47 -2.02 15.89
CA THR A 45 15.18 -1.57 16.41
C THR A 45 14.54 -2.67 17.27
N PRO A 46 14.64 -2.63 18.62
CA PRO A 46 13.68 -3.36 19.43
C PRO A 46 12.29 -2.79 19.16
N PRO A 47 11.21 -3.59 19.24
CA PRO A 47 9.87 -3.03 19.19
C PRO A 47 9.78 -2.00 20.32
N LYS A 48 9.46 -0.74 19.97
CA LYS A 48 9.01 0.21 20.98
C LYS A 48 7.68 -0.33 21.49
N SER A 49 7.73 -1.16 22.52
CA SER A 49 6.55 -1.46 23.34
C SER A 49 6.00 -0.14 23.87
N THR A 50 4.69 -0.07 24.02
CA THR A 50 3.94 1.09 24.54
C THR A 50 4.21 1.35 26.03
N THR A 51 5.44 1.18 26.49
CA THR A 51 5.85 1.32 27.89
C THR A 51 7.29 1.82 28.01
N GLN A 52 7.64 2.93 27.37
CA GLN A 52 8.75 3.78 27.80
C GLN A 52 8.67 5.16 27.13
N LEU A 53 7.89 6.05 27.73
CA LEU A 53 7.91 7.49 27.50
C LEU A 53 7.53 8.16 28.84
N ALA A 54 8.52 8.22 29.72
CA ALA A 54 8.60 9.27 30.74
C ALA A 54 9.80 10.13 30.36
N ASP A 55 9.64 11.44 30.49
CA ASP A 55 10.58 12.52 30.15
C ASP A 55 10.81 12.83 28.66
N SER A 56 9.86 13.59 28.07
CA SER A 56 10.15 15.00 27.73
C SER A 56 8.91 15.69 27.13
N THR A 57 8.74 16.94 27.54
CA THR A 57 7.62 17.86 27.35
C THR A 57 7.22 18.16 25.89
N LEU A 58 5.95 17.91 25.54
CA LEU A 58 5.08 18.79 24.74
C LEU A 58 3.63 18.28 24.75
N HIS A 59 2.69 19.18 25.01
CA HIS A 59 1.28 18.92 25.29
C HIS A 59 0.54 18.18 24.16
N HIS A 60 0.09 16.95 24.41
CA HIS A 60 -1.14 16.38 23.85
C HIS A 60 -1.78 15.43 24.88
N GLN A 61 -3.10 15.53 25.02
CA GLN A 61 -3.90 14.88 26.07
C GLN A 61 -3.78 13.36 26.02
N LEU A 62 -3.07 12.79 27.00
CA LEU A 62 -3.15 11.38 27.38
C LEU A 62 -4.08 11.26 28.59
N ILE A 63 -4.92 10.22 28.56
CA ILE A 63 -5.89 9.86 29.60
C ILE A 63 -5.17 9.71 30.95
N PRO A 64 -5.59 10.38 32.05
CA PRO A 64 -4.91 10.24 33.33
C PRO A 64 -5.28 8.91 34.00
N LEU A 65 -4.25 8.17 34.43
CA LEU A 65 -4.39 7.13 35.45
C LEU A 65 -4.82 7.76 36.79
N PRO A 66 -5.55 7.04 37.67
CA PRO A 66 -6.03 7.60 38.93
C PRO A 66 -4.86 8.02 39.84
N PRO A 67 -5.04 9.07 40.66
CA PRO A 67 -3.97 9.56 41.54
C PRO A 67 -3.66 8.53 42.63
N ALA A 68 -2.37 8.32 42.90
CA ALA A 68 -1.91 7.57 44.06
C ALA A 68 -2.37 8.28 45.35
N CYS A 69 -3.01 7.55 46.27
CA CYS A 69 -3.37 8.05 47.59
C CYS A 69 -2.12 8.50 48.37
N PRO A 70 -2.22 9.58 49.17
CA PRO A 70 -1.11 10.05 49.98
C PRO A 70 -0.80 9.09 51.13
N SER A 71 0.50 8.85 51.32
CA SER A 71 1.12 8.15 52.46
C SER A 71 0.55 8.66 53.80
N ALA A 72 -0.05 7.76 54.58
CA ALA A 72 -0.50 8.04 55.93
C ALA A 72 0.72 8.13 56.87
N ALA A 73 0.94 9.33 57.42
CA ALA A 73 1.87 9.56 58.51
C ALA A 73 1.40 8.88 59.80
N GLY A 74 2.37 8.49 60.63
CA GLY A 74 2.24 7.48 61.67
C GLY A 74 1.29 7.76 62.84
N TYR A 75 0.88 6.67 63.48
CA TYR A 75 0.74 6.56 64.94
C TYR A 75 1.27 5.20 65.36
N ALA A 76 2.24 5.21 66.26
CA ALA A 76 2.83 4.01 66.87
C ALA A 76 2.00 3.61 68.08
N ASP A 77 1.66 2.33 68.19
CA ASP A 77 1.14 1.75 69.43
C ASP A 77 2.15 0.77 70.03
N GLN A 78 2.30 0.85 71.35
CA GLN A 78 3.23 0.07 72.15
C GLN A 78 2.87 -1.41 72.08
N PHE A 79 3.67 -2.22 71.40
CA PHE A 79 4.04 -3.61 71.69
C PHE A 79 4.65 -4.16 70.39
N GLY A 80 5.98 -4.21 70.34
CA GLY A 80 6.74 -4.54 69.14
C GLY A 80 6.45 -5.94 68.60
N GLN A 81 5.70 -6.00 67.50
CA GLN A 81 5.82 -7.01 66.45
C GLN A 81 5.50 -6.35 65.10
N PRO A 82 6.36 -6.49 64.06
CA PRO A 82 6.01 -6.03 62.72
C PRO A 82 4.98 -7.00 62.13
N ARG A 83 3.72 -6.57 62.03
CA ARG A 83 2.76 -7.21 61.13
C ARG A 83 3.08 -6.75 59.72
N CYS A 84 3.79 -7.58 58.94
CA CYS A 84 3.82 -7.44 57.50
C CYS A 84 2.39 -7.67 56.98
N GLU A 85 1.63 -6.60 56.80
CA GLU A 85 0.49 -6.65 55.90
C GLU A 85 1.05 -6.80 54.49
N ASN A 86 1.03 -8.04 54.00
CA ASN A 86 1.18 -8.33 52.59
C ASN A 86 0.02 -7.67 51.84
N SER A 87 0.14 -6.39 51.54
CA SER A 87 -0.59 -5.78 50.43
C SER A 87 0.03 -6.30 49.15
N THR A 88 -0.24 -7.57 48.87
CA THR A 88 -0.16 -8.10 47.52
C THR A 88 -1.29 -7.42 46.76
N THR A 89 -1.04 -6.22 46.22
CA THR A 89 -1.76 -5.80 45.01
C THR A 89 -1.42 -6.84 43.96
N LEU A 90 -2.25 -7.88 43.91
CA LEU A 90 -2.33 -8.83 42.81
C LEU A 90 -2.70 -8.00 41.59
N LEU A 91 -1.69 -7.43 40.92
CA LEU A 91 -1.80 -7.09 39.52
C LEU A 91 -2.14 -8.43 38.85
N SER A 92 -3.43 -8.62 38.55
CA SER A 92 -3.84 -9.78 37.75
C SER A 92 -2.96 -9.79 36.51
N PRO A 93 -2.41 -10.96 36.13
CA PRO A 93 -1.60 -11.04 34.92
C PRO A 93 -2.42 -10.46 33.76
N PRO A 94 -1.78 -9.73 32.82
CA PRO A 94 -2.49 -9.16 31.69
C PRO A 94 -3.29 -10.25 30.98
N PRO A 95 -4.51 -9.94 30.50
CA PRO A 95 -5.37 -10.94 29.89
C PRO A 95 -4.63 -11.67 28.76
N THR A 96 -4.57 -13.01 28.84
CA THR A 96 -3.84 -13.81 27.84
C THR A 96 -4.66 -14.11 26.59
N SER A 97 -5.97 -13.86 26.62
CA SER A 97 -6.88 -14.09 25.50
C SER A 97 -7.31 -12.77 24.86
N TYR A 98 -7.61 -12.81 23.55
CA TYR A 98 -8.14 -11.68 22.80
C TYR A 98 -9.40 -11.09 23.44
N TRP A 99 -10.35 -11.95 23.84
CA TRP A 99 -11.59 -11.52 24.48
C TRP A 99 -11.36 -10.91 25.86
N GLY A 100 -10.38 -11.42 26.62
CA GLY A 100 -9.98 -10.79 27.87
C GLY A 100 -9.40 -9.38 27.66
N GLN A 101 -8.61 -9.18 26.59
CA GLN A 101 -8.13 -7.84 26.22
C GLN A 101 -9.31 -6.92 25.84
N PHE A 102 -10.27 -7.42 25.06
CA PHE A 102 -11.47 -6.66 24.69
C PHE A 102 -12.33 -6.26 25.88
N GLU A 103 -12.56 -7.17 26.84
CA GLU A 103 -13.30 -6.89 28.06
C GLU A 103 -12.60 -5.83 28.92
N GLU A 104 -11.29 -5.95 29.09
CA GLU A 104 -10.51 -5.00 29.89
C GLU A 104 -10.49 -3.60 29.24
N ILE A 105 -10.23 -3.52 27.94
CA ILE A 105 -10.28 -2.26 27.19
C ILE A 105 -11.68 -1.65 27.25
N SER A 106 -12.74 -2.46 27.16
CA SER A 106 -14.13 -2.01 27.21
C SER A 106 -14.52 -1.40 28.56
N LYS A 107 -13.91 -1.81 29.67
CA LYS A 107 -14.18 -1.23 31.00
C LYS A 107 -13.78 0.23 31.08
N TYR A 108 -12.64 0.60 30.52
CA TYR A 108 -12.07 1.95 30.65
C TYR A 108 -12.28 2.85 29.43
N ASN A 109 -12.59 2.28 28.26
CA ASN A 109 -12.76 3.01 27.00
C ASN A 109 -14.21 2.98 26.51
N THR A 110 -15.14 3.33 27.40
CA THR A 110 -16.59 3.31 27.11
C THR A 110 -17.02 4.32 26.04
N HIS A 111 -16.21 5.35 25.79
CA HIS A 111 -16.42 6.34 24.74
C HIS A 111 -16.12 5.80 23.32
N LEU A 112 -15.36 4.71 23.22
CA LEU A 112 -15.04 4.08 21.93
C LEU A 112 -16.18 3.17 21.46
N ASN A 113 -16.38 3.13 20.16
CA ASN A 113 -17.31 2.18 19.57
C ASN A 113 -16.78 0.74 19.66
N VAL A 114 -17.61 -0.25 19.34
CA VAL A 114 -17.23 -1.67 19.45
C VAL A 114 -16.08 -2.04 18.51
N ALA A 115 -16.06 -1.50 17.30
CA ALA A 115 -15.01 -1.79 16.31
C ALA A 115 -13.64 -1.25 16.77
N GLU A 116 -13.60 -0.03 17.33
CA GLU A 116 -12.39 0.55 17.91
C GLU A 116 -11.87 -0.27 19.09
N ARG A 117 -12.77 -0.77 19.94
CA ARG A 117 -12.37 -1.63 21.07
C ARG A 117 -11.85 -3.00 20.62
N LEU A 118 -12.49 -3.62 19.63
CA LEU A 118 -12.02 -4.86 19.01
C LEU A 118 -10.65 -4.67 18.33
N TRP A 119 -10.45 -3.52 17.70
CA TRP A 119 -9.19 -3.13 17.08
C TRP A 119 -8.08 -2.94 18.11
N ALA A 120 -8.33 -2.16 19.16
CA ALA A 120 -7.38 -1.98 20.25
C ALA A 120 -7.05 -3.32 20.94
N ALA A 121 -8.04 -4.19 21.12
CA ALA A 121 -7.84 -5.54 21.66
C ALA A 121 -6.97 -6.42 20.77
N TRP A 122 -6.99 -6.23 19.44
CA TRP A 122 -6.14 -6.99 18.52
C TRP A 122 -4.67 -6.66 18.71
N TYR A 123 -4.34 -5.37 18.70
CA TYR A 123 -2.96 -4.92 18.94
C TYR A 123 -2.49 -5.27 20.35
N ALA A 124 -3.35 -5.11 21.36
CA ALA A 124 -3.04 -5.52 22.73
C ALA A 124 -2.89 -7.04 22.89
N TYR A 125 -3.64 -7.85 22.16
CA TYR A 125 -3.48 -9.31 22.20
C TYR A 125 -2.18 -9.75 21.53
N MET A 126 -1.84 -9.15 20.39
CA MET A 126 -0.66 -9.51 19.60
C MET A 126 0.66 -9.07 20.25
N GLN A 127 0.64 -8.00 21.07
CA GLN A 127 1.82 -7.44 21.76
C GLN A 127 2.99 -7.07 20.81
N ASN A 128 2.71 -6.99 19.51
CA ASN A 128 3.69 -6.68 18.46
C ASN A 128 2.94 -6.12 17.25
N ASP A 129 3.09 -4.81 17.02
CA ASP A 129 2.36 -4.10 15.96
C ASP A 129 2.71 -4.60 14.56
N VAL A 130 3.95 -5.07 14.35
CA VAL A 130 4.38 -5.62 13.05
C VAL A 130 3.66 -6.93 12.78
N LEU A 131 3.58 -7.83 13.77
CA LEU A 131 2.82 -9.08 13.63
C LEU A 131 1.32 -8.80 13.51
N ALA A 132 0.78 -7.91 14.35
CA ALA A 132 -0.63 -7.54 14.35
C ALA A 132 -1.06 -6.99 12.98
N THR A 133 -0.30 -6.03 12.45
CA THR A 133 -0.60 -5.42 11.16
C THR A 133 -0.29 -6.37 10.01
N GLY A 134 0.83 -7.08 10.02
CA GLY A 134 1.19 -8.02 8.95
C GLY A 134 0.13 -9.09 8.74
N ILE A 135 -0.24 -9.81 9.80
CA ILE A 135 -1.27 -10.87 9.74
C ILE A 135 -2.61 -10.32 9.27
N MET A 136 -3.06 -9.20 9.86
CA MET A 136 -4.35 -8.61 9.50
C MET A 136 -4.37 -8.11 8.05
N SER A 137 -3.28 -7.50 7.58
CA SER A 137 -3.18 -6.98 6.21
C SER A 137 -3.24 -8.09 5.18
N PHE A 138 -2.50 -9.18 5.39
CA PHE A 138 -2.48 -10.30 4.44
C PHE A 138 -3.77 -11.11 4.48
N VAL A 139 -4.32 -11.40 5.66
CA VAL A 139 -5.63 -12.05 5.76
C VAL A 139 -6.71 -11.20 5.10
N MET A 140 -6.70 -9.88 5.32
CA MET A 140 -7.63 -8.96 4.67
C MET A 140 -7.50 -9.01 3.15
N HIS A 141 -6.28 -8.91 2.62
CA HIS A 141 -6.02 -8.97 1.17
C HIS A 141 -6.52 -10.29 0.57
N GLU A 142 -6.13 -11.44 1.14
CA GLU A 142 -6.55 -12.77 0.67
C GLU A 142 -8.07 -12.93 0.67
N VAL A 143 -8.73 -12.58 1.79
CA VAL A 143 -10.18 -12.69 1.93
C VAL A 143 -10.89 -11.79 0.92
N VAL A 144 -10.40 -10.56 0.74
CA VAL A 144 -11.01 -9.59 -0.17
C VAL A 144 -10.78 -9.99 -1.63
N TYR A 145 -9.56 -10.36 -2.01
CA TYR A 145 -9.21 -10.70 -3.38
C TYR A 145 -9.97 -11.93 -3.88
N PHE A 146 -9.87 -13.05 -3.16
CA PHE A 146 -10.56 -14.29 -3.53
C PHE A 146 -12.08 -14.17 -3.32
N GLY A 147 -12.51 -13.48 -2.26
CA GLY A 147 -13.92 -13.23 -2.00
C GLY A 147 -14.58 -12.38 -3.09
N ARG A 148 -13.91 -11.31 -3.55
CA ARG A 148 -14.40 -10.44 -4.63
C ARG A 148 -14.32 -11.10 -6.00
N SER A 149 -13.39 -12.03 -6.21
CA SER A 149 -13.29 -12.84 -7.43
C SER A 149 -14.41 -13.87 -7.56
N LEU A 150 -14.91 -14.41 -6.45
CA LEU A 150 -15.89 -15.51 -6.45
C LEU A 150 -17.20 -15.20 -7.19
N PRO A 151 -17.85 -14.01 -7.03
CA PRO A 151 -19.03 -13.66 -7.83
C PRO A 151 -18.81 -13.77 -9.34
N TRP A 152 -17.63 -13.39 -9.84
CA TRP A 152 -17.32 -13.45 -11.27
C TRP A 152 -17.18 -14.89 -11.77
N ILE A 153 -16.55 -15.74 -10.96
CA ILE A 153 -16.46 -17.19 -11.21
C ILE A 153 -17.87 -17.81 -11.31
N ILE A 154 -18.79 -17.42 -10.42
CA ILE A 154 -20.18 -17.90 -10.43
C ILE A 154 -20.92 -17.41 -11.67
N ILE A 155 -20.80 -16.11 -11.99
CA ILE A 155 -21.45 -15.47 -13.15
C ILE A 155 -21.02 -16.14 -14.46
N ASP A 156 -19.73 -16.49 -14.63
CA ASP A 156 -19.22 -17.21 -15.82
C ASP A 156 -19.88 -18.58 -16.05
N ARG A 157 -20.58 -19.14 -15.05
CA ARG A 157 -21.31 -20.42 -15.18
C ARG A 157 -22.79 -20.25 -15.50
N ILE A 158 -23.32 -19.04 -15.40
CA ILE A 158 -24.74 -18.76 -15.56
C ILE A 158 -24.94 -18.08 -16.92
N LYS A 159 -25.43 -18.85 -17.91
CA LYS A 159 -25.62 -18.39 -19.31
C LYS A 159 -26.43 -17.10 -19.46
N TYR A 160 -27.31 -16.78 -18.50
CA TYR A 160 -28.08 -15.53 -18.51
C TYR A 160 -27.18 -14.30 -18.59
N PHE A 161 -26.02 -14.31 -17.92
CA PHE A 161 -25.14 -13.16 -17.86
C PHE A 161 -24.26 -12.99 -19.11
N ASN A 162 -24.20 -13.98 -20.00
CA ASN A 162 -23.39 -13.91 -21.23
C ASN A 162 -23.77 -12.74 -22.14
N ARG A 163 -24.98 -12.18 -22.00
CA ARG A 163 -25.42 -10.97 -22.72
C ARG A 163 -24.63 -9.71 -22.37
N TRP A 164 -23.92 -9.72 -21.24
CA TRP A 164 -23.06 -8.63 -20.78
C TRP A 164 -21.58 -9.01 -20.86
N LYS A 165 -21.24 -10.20 -21.37
CA LYS A 165 -19.85 -10.59 -21.58
C LYS A 165 -19.30 -9.77 -22.75
N ILE A 166 -18.16 -9.10 -22.55
CA ILE A 166 -17.56 -8.25 -23.58
C ILE A 166 -17.09 -9.12 -24.75
N GLN A 167 -16.20 -10.07 -24.47
CA GLN A 167 -15.73 -11.07 -25.44
C GLN A 167 -16.60 -12.34 -25.39
N HIS A 168 -17.73 -12.31 -26.11
CA HIS A 168 -18.81 -13.32 -26.07
C HIS A 168 -18.37 -14.79 -26.27
N ASN A 169 -17.29 -15.03 -27.01
CA ASN A 169 -16.80 -16.38 -27.34
C ASN A 169 -15.70 -16.88 -26.40
N LYS A 170 -15.34 -16.12 -25.36
CA LYS A 170 -14.23 -16.43 -24.45
C LYS A 170 -14.71 -16.45 -22.99
N ILE A 171 -15.13 -17.63 -22.55
CA ILE A 171 -15.47 -17.91 -21.15
C ILE A 171 -14.34 -18.77 -20.57
N PRO A 172 -13.72 -18.37 -19.45
CA PRO A 172 -12.60 -19.13 -18.88
C PRO A 172 -13.08 -20.50 -18.40
N THR A 173 -12.32 -21.53 -18.73
CA THR A 173 -12.55 -22.89 -18.26
C THR A 173 -12.20 -23.01 -16.77
N ILE A 174 -12.73 -24.04 -16.08
CA ILE A 174 -12.36 -24.32 -14.68
C ILE A 174 -10.85 -24.52 -14.56
N GLN A 175 -10.23 -25.18 -15.55
CA GLN A 175 -8.80 -25.47 -15.52
C GLN A 175 -7.97 -24.19 -15.58
N GLU A 176 -8.35 -23.24 -16.43
CA GLU A 176 -7.69 -21.93 -16.51
C GLU A 176 -7.85 -21.15 -15.20
N GLN A 177 -9.06 -21.11 -14.64
CA GLN A 177 -9.29 -20.46 -13.34
C GLN A 177 -8.47 -21.10 -12.23
N TRP A 178 -8.37 -22.43 -12.19
CA TRP A 178 -7.60 -23.15 -11.19
C TRP A 178 -6.08 -22.94 -11.34
N ASN A 179 -5.59 -22.94 -12.57
CA ASN A 179 -4.18 -22.63 -12.85
C ASN A 179 -3.85 -21.18 -12.47
N CYS A 180 -4.75 -20.24 -12.79
CA CYS A 180 -4.66 -18.85 -12.39
C CYS A 180 -4.62 -18.71 -10.87
N ALA A 181 -5.59 -19.30 -10.16
CA ALA A 181 -5.68 -19.27 -8.70
C ALA A 181 -4.38 -19.73 -8.02
N LYS A 182 -3.79 -20.84 -8.50
CA LYS A 182 -2.56 -21.39 -7.95
C LYS A 182 -1.36 -20.44 -8.10
N LEU A 183 -1.20 -19.84 -9.27
CA LEU A 183 -0.07 -18.94 -9.53
C LEU A 183 -0.24 -17.64 -8.76
N VAL A 184 -1.45 -17.09 -8.73
CA VAL A 184 -1.80 -15.91 -7.94
C VAL A 184 -1.52 -16.16 -6.46
N LEU A 185 -2.04 -17.26 -5.89
CA LEU A 185 -1.79 -17.64 -4.50
C LEU A 185 -0.29 -17.82 -4.22
N LEU A 186 0.45 -18.48 -5.12
CA LEU A 186 1.90 -18.60 -4.99
C LEU A 186 2.58 -17.21 -4.97
N SER A 187 2.17 -16.30 -5.87
CA SER A 187 2.70 -14.94 -5.93
C SER A 187 2.39 -14.16 -4.65
N HIS A 188 1.18 -14.26 -4.11
CA HIS A 188 0.80 -13.58 -2.87
C HIS A 188 1.70 -14.00 -1.71
N PHE A 189 1.95 -15.31 -1.56
CA PHE A 189 2.81 -15.82 -0.48
C PHE A 189 4.31 -15.55 -0.71
N THR A 190 4.78 -15.47 -1.96
CA THR A 190 6.23 -15.37 -2.25
C THR A 190 6.71 -13.96 -2.57
N VAL A 191 5.82 -13.08 -3.03
CA VAL A 191 6.13 -11.72 -3.49
C VAL A 191 5.42 -10.69 -2.62
N GLU A 192 4.09 -10.78 -2.50
CA GLU A 192 3.31 -9.74 -1.80
C GLU A 192 3.43 -9.81 -0.29
N LEU A 193 3.45 -11.02 0.28
CA LEU A 193 3.60 -11.24 1.73
C LEU A 193 4.88 -10.56 2.28
N PRO A 194 6.08 -10.72 1.67
CA PRO A 194 7.24 -9.91 2.02
C PRO A 194 7.00 -8.39 1.95
N GLN A 195 6.33 -7.89 0.91
CA GLN A 195 6.05 -6.46 0.76
C GLN A 195 5.13 -5.95 1.88
N ILE A 196 4.09 -6.73 2.23
CA ILE A 196 3.16 -6.41 3.32
C ILE A 196 3.90 -6.40 4.67
N TRP A 197 4.81 -7.33 4.91
CA TRP A 197 5.58 -7.39 6.17
C TRP A 197 6.56 -6.22 6.31
N LEU A 198 7.13 -5.76 5.19
CA LEU A 198 8.03 -4.61 5.16
C LEU A 198 7.29 -3.27 5.17
N PHE A 199 6.03 -3.25 4.72
CA PHE A 199 5.20 -2.04 4.65
C PHE A 199 5.02 -1.39 6.02
N HIS A 200 4.56 -2.14 7.02
CA HIS A 200 4.20 -1.58 8.32
C HIS A 200 5.36 -0.83 9.02
N PRO A 201 6.55 -1.42 9.21
CA PRO A 201 7.66 -0.70 9.86
C PRO A 201 8.11 0.52 9.06
N MET A 202 8.06 0.46 7.72
CA MET A 202 8.37 1.60 6.86
C MET A 202 7.34 2.73 7.01
N ALA A 203 6.05 2.40 7.03
CA ALA A 203 4.99 3.39 7.19
C ALA A 203 4.99 3.98 8.61
N GLN A 204 5.23 3.17 9.65
CA GLN A 204 5.38 3.66 11.03
C GLN A 204 6.56 4.61 11.18
N TYR A 205 7.68 4.36 10.48
CA TYR A 205 8.81 5.30 10.45
C TYR A 205 8.38 6.69 9.98
N PHE A 206 7.45 6.78 9.04
CA PHE A 206 6.89 8.04 8.54
C PHE A 206 5.66 8.55 9.32
N GLY A 207 5.33 7.95 10.46
CA GLY A 207 4.26 8.43 11.34
C GLY A 207 2.88 7.77 11.13
N LEU A 208 2.80 6.60 10.49
CA LEU A 208 1.54 5.86 10.37
C LEU A 208 0.95 5.54 11.75
N ALA A 209 -0.29 5.97 11.97
CA ALA A 209 -1.04 5.66 13.18
C ALA A 209 -1.81 4.33 13.05
N THR A 210 -1.78 3.54 14.14
CA THR A 210 -2.52 2.28 14.29
C THR A 210 -3.53 2.31 15.45
N GLY A 211 -3.56 3.41 16.22
CA GLY A 211 -4.34 3.54 17.44
C GLY A 211 -5.83 3.81 17.23
N VAL A 212 -6.48 4.26 18.31
CA VAL A 212 -7.89 4.67 18.33
C VAL A 212 -8.00 6.03 19.04
N PRO A 213 -9.03 6.85 18.78
CA PRO A 213 -10.19 6.61 17.91
C PRO A 213 -9.83 6.60 16.41
N PHE A 214 -10.70 6.00 15.60
CA PHE A 214 -10.51 6.00 14.16
C PHE A 214 -10.62 7.40 13.55
N PRO A 215 -9.97 7.65 12.40
CA PRO A 215 -10.14 8.91 11.69
C PRO A 215 -11.60 9.14 11.29
N SER A 216 -11.98 10.41 11.14
CA SER A 216 -13.30 10.74 10.61
C SER A 216 -13.47 10.19 9.19
N ILE A 217 -14.72 9.86 8.83
CA ILE A 217 -15.05 9.36 7.48
C ILE A 217 -14.59 10.35 6.41
N TRP A 218 -14.81 11.65 6.62
CA TRP A 218 -14.34 12.68 5.68
C TRP A 218 -12.83 12.63 5.45
N LYS A 219 -12.07 12.42 6.53
CA LYS A 219 -10.61 12.30 6.45
C LYS A 219 -10.17 11.12 5.63
N MET A 220 -10.75 9.95 5.89
CA MET A 220 -10.47 8.76 5.10
C MET A 220 -10.85 8.96 3.63
N MET A 221 -12.03 9.53 3.35
CA MET A 221 -12.51 9.73 1.98
C MET A 221 -11.60 10.63 1.14
N TYR A 222 -11.16 11.79 1.65
CA TYR A 222 -10.30 12.67 0.85
C TYR A 222 -8.91 12.07 0.65
N GLN A 223 -8.35 11.39 1.66
CA GLN A 223 -7.05 10.71 1.54
C GLN A 223 -7.12 9.59 0.49
N ILE A 224 -8.16 8.77 0.54
CA ILE A 224 -8.42 7.71 -0.45
C ILE A 224 -8.58 8.29 -1.86
N ALA A 225 -9.31 9.40 -2.02
CA ALA A 225 -9.46 10.05 -3.32
C ALA A 225 -8.10 10.51 -3.90
N ILE A 226 -7.22 11.04 -3.05
CA ILE A 226 -5.85 11.40 -3.43
C ILE A 226 -5.05 10.14 -3.81
N PHE A 227 -5.18 9.05 -3.05
CA PHE A 227 -4.47 7.80 -3.35
C PHE A 227 -4.90 7.19 -4.67
N PHE A 228 -6.19 7.26 -5.02
CA PHE A 228 -6.69 6.88 -6.34
C PHE A 228 -5.97 7.65 -7.46
N VAL A 229 -5.81 8.97 -7.32
CA VAL A 229 -5.14 9.79 -8.35
C VAL A 229 -3.64 9.48 -8.44
N LEU A 230 -2.97 9.34 -7.29
CA LEU A 230 -1.53 9.08 -7.24
C LEU A 230 -1.19 7.68 -7.76
N GLU A 231 -1.94 6.66 -7.33
CA GLU A 231 -1.73 5.28 -7.79
C GLU A 231 -2.11 5.13 -9.26
N ASP A 232 -3.20 5.73 -9.76
CA ASP A 232 -3.56 5.68 -11.17
C ASP A 232 -2.47 6.31 -12.06
N THR A 233 -1.83 7.39 -11.57
CA THR A 233 -0.66 7.99 -12.22
C THR A 233 0.52 7.03 -12.25
N TRP A 234 0.90 6.44 -11.10
CA TRP A 234 1.98 5.45 -11.04
C TRP A 234 1.70 4.26 -11.97
N HIS A 235 0.48 3.74 -11.91
CA HIS A 235 0.03 2.61 -12.69
C HIS A 235 0.13 2.92 -14.18
N TYR A 236 -0.45 4.03 -14.65
CA TYR A 236 -0.45 4.38 -16.07
C TYR A 236 0.98 4.39 -16.65
N PHE A 237 1.91 5.08 -15.99
CA PHE A 237 3.29 5.18 -16.49
C PHE A 237 4.04 3.84 -16.41
N SER A 238 3.86 3.09 -15.32
CA SER A 238 4.48 1.78 -15.15
C SER A 238 3.95 0.77 -16.17
N HIS A 239 2.63 0.73 -16.34
CA HIS A 239 1.94 -0.14 -17.27
C HIS A 239 2.32 0.19 -18.72
N ARG A 240 2.34 1.46 -19.10
CA ARG A 240 2.82 1.88 -20.42
C ARG A 240 4.29 1.52 -20.65
N ALA A 241 5.15 1.64 -19.62
CA ALA A 241 6.54 1.20 -19.69
C ALA A 241 6.65 -0.32 -19.83
N PHE A 242 5.79 -1.09 -19.16
CA PHE A 242 5.71 -2.54 -19.29
C PHE A 242 5.30 -3.01 -20.69
N HIS A 243 4.63 -2.17 -21.48
CA HIS A 243 4.39 -2.43 -22.91
C HIS A 243 5.56 -2.09 -23.83
N TRP A 244 6.69 -1.62 -23.29
CA TRP A 244 7.92 -1.45 -24.07
C TRP A 244 8.57 -2.82 -24.36
N GLY A 245 8.95 -3.06 -25.62
CA GLY A 245 9.28 -4.38 -26.16
C GLY A 245 10.06 -5.37 -25.26
N PRO A 246 11.17 -4.98 -24.62
CA PRO A 246 11.89 -5.84 -23.68
C PRO A 246 11.08 -6.17 -22.41
N LEU A 247 10.50 -5.15 -21.76
CA LEU A 247 9.71 -5.32 -20.54
C LEU A 247 8.42 -6.09 -20.81
N TYR A 248 7.80 -5.90 -21.97
CA TYR A 248 6.61 -6.68 -22.33
C TYR A 248 6.95 -8.16 -22.36
N LYS A 249 8.04 -8.54 -23.05
CA LYS A 249 8.42 -9.95 -23.21
C LYS A 249 8.80 -10.61 -21.89
N SER A 250 9.47 -9.90 -20.98
CA SER A 250 10.02 -10.49 -19.75
C SER A 250 9.14 -10.30 -18.51
N VAL A 251 8.30 -9.27 -18.47
CA VAL A 251 7.52 -8.87 -17.28
C VAL A 251 6.02 -9.00 -17.56
N HIS A 252 5.52 -8.32 -18.60
CA HIS A 252 4.08 -8.10 -18.75
C HIS A 252 3.33 -9.15 -19.57
N LYS A 253 4.05 -9.95 -20.34
CA LYS A 253 3.45 -11.00 -21.19
C LYS A 253 2.66 -12.04 -20.39
N ILE A 254 3.05 -12.30 -19.13
CA ILE A 254 2.33 -13.22 -18.25
C ILE A 254 0.94 -12.67 -17.92
N HIS A 255 0.85 -11.39 -17.60
CA HIS A 255 -0.42 -10.70 -17.36
C HIS A 255 -1.34 -10.76 -18.59
N HIS A 256 -0.75 -10.56 -19.76
CA HIS A 256 -1.44 -10.65 -21.05
C HIS A 256 -1.71 -12.08 -21.56
N GLN A 257 -1.47 -13.12 -20.75
CA GLN A 257 -1.75 -14.51 -21.14
C GLN A 257 -3.22 -14.72 -21.53
N TYR A 258 -4.14 -14.04 -20.83
CA TYR A 258 -5.56 -14.08 -21.12
C TYR A 258 -5.98 -12.83 -21.89
N SER A 259 -6.17 -12.97 -23.20
CA SER A 259 -6.67 -11.88 -24.07
C SER A 259 -8.12 -11.49 -23.78
N ALA A 260 -8.88 -12.33 -23.09
CA ALA A 260 -10.12 -11.98 -22.41
C ALA A 260 -9.90 -12.20 -20.91
N PRO A 261 -9.69 -11.14 -20.13
CA PRO A 261 -9.45 -11.28 -18.71
C PRO A 261 -10.71 -11.77 -17.99
N PHE A 262 -10.50 -12.28 -16.78
CA PHE A 262 -11.54 -12.60 -15.82
C PHE A 262 -11.06 -12.16 -14.44
N GLY A 263 -11.98 -11.88 -13.51
CA GLY A 263 -11.64 -11.15 -12.27
C GLY A 263 -10.47 -11.73 -11.47
N LEU A 264 -10.35 -13.06 -11.42
CA LEU A 264 -9.25 -13.75 -10.73
C LEU A 264 -7.86 -13.55 -11.37
N ALA A 265 -7.81 -13.15 -12.65
CA ALA A 265 -6.58 -12.84 -13.36
C ALA A 265 -6.04 -11.44 -13.09
N ALA A 266 -6.72 -10.62 -12.27
CA ALA A 266 -6.31 -9.25 -11.97
C ALA A 266 -4.89 -9.14 -11.39
N GLU A 267 -4.49 -10.07 -10.53
CA GLU A 267 -3.13 -10.16 -9.96
C GLU A 267 -2.32 -11.33 -10.56
N TYR A 268 -2.77 -11.90 -11.69
CA TYR A 268 -2.00 -12.90 -12.43
C TYR A 268 -0.91 -12.20 -13.25
N ALA A 269 0.28 -12.04 -12.68
CA ALA A 269 1.36 -11.29 -13.29
C ALA A 269 2.75 -11.88 -12.95
N SER A 270 3.81 -11.34 -13.57
CA SER A 270 5.17 -11.72 -13.19
C SER A 270 5.55 -11.16 -11.81
N PRO A 271 6.50 -11.76 -11.08
CA PRO A 271 6.94 -11.23 -9.78
C PRO A 271 7.39 -9.76 -9.81
N ILE A 272 8.03 -9.33 -10.90
CA ILE A 272 8.50 -7.94 -11.05
C ILE A 272 7.32 -6.98 -11.19
N GLU A 273 6.31 -7.39 -11.96
CA GLU A 273 5.10 -6.60 -12.13
C GLU A 273 4.32 -6.49 -10.83
N VAL A 274 4.13 -7.62 -10.11
CA VAL A 274 3.49 -7.64 -8.79
C VAL A 274 4.23 -6.71 -7.81
N MET A 275 5.57 -6.75 -7.79
CA MET A 275 6.34 -5.82 -6.95
C MET A 275 6.10 -4.35 -7.32
N ALA A 276 6.07 -4.01 -8.61
CA ALA A 276 5.87 -2.63 -9.06
C ALA A 276 4.44 -2.11 -8.81
N LEU A 277 3.43 -2.96 -9.00
CA LEU A 277 2.03 -2.64 -8.71
C LEU A 277 1.78 -2.53 -7.21
N GLY A 278 2.35 -3.44 -6.42
CA GLY A 278 2.33 -3.37 -4.96
C GLY A 278 3.01 -2.09 -4.45
N PHE A 279 4.17 -1.74 -5.01
CA PHE A 279 4.87 -0.49 -4.69
C PHE A 279 4.02 0.74 -5.01
N GLY A 280 3.30 0.78 -6.13
CA GLY A 280 2.35 1.87 -6.42
C GLY A 280 1.25 1.96 -5.37
N THR A 281 0.62 0.83 -5.07
CA THR A 281 -0.52 0.73 -4.14
C THR A 281 -0.18 1.19 -2.73
N VAL A 282 0.98 0.81 -2.19
CA VAL A 282 1.38 1.16 -0.81
C VAL A 282 2.34 2.36 -0.73
N GLY A 283 3.17 2.56 -1.75
CA GLY A 283 4.17 3.62 -1.81
C GLY A 283 3.56 5.01 -1.94
N CYS A 284 2.48 5.17 -2.70
CA CYS A 284 1.78 6.46 -2.80
C CYS A 284 1.23 6.94 -1.44
N PRO A 285 0.52 6.10 -0.65
CA PRO A 285 0.16 6.46 0.72
C PRO A 285 1.34 6.65 1.68
N ILE A 286 2.42 5.85 1.57
CA ILE A 286 3.63 6.07 2.37
C ILE A 286 4.21 7.45 2.08
N LEU A 287 4.29 7.84 0.82
CA LEU A 287 4.78 9.16 0.40
C LEU A 287 3.90 10.27 0.99
N TRP A 288 2.58 10.10 0.96
CA TRP A 288 1.66 11.00 1.64
C TRP A 288 1.96 11.10 3.15
N CYS A 289 2.13 9.96 3.82
CA CYS A 289 2.46 9.91 5.24
C CYS A 289 3.80 10.60 5.53
N ALA A 290 4.81 10.40 4.68
CA ALA A 290 6.12 11.03 4.82
C ALA A 290 6.05 12.56 4.74
N PHE A 291 5.17 13.11 3.90
CA PHE A 291 5.00 14.56 3.77
C PHE A 291 4.08 15.17 4.84
N THR A 292 3.08 14.45 5.30
CA THR A 292 2.02 15.00 6.16
C THR A 292 2.12 14.57 7.62
N GLY A 293 2.81 13.47 7.90
CA GLY A 293 2.75 12.75 9.18
C GLY A 293 1.35 12.26 9.52
N ASP A 294 0.43 12.24 8.55
CA ASP A 294 -0.99 12.08 8.81
C ASP A 294 -1.64 10.98 7.96
N LEU A 295 -1.51 9.75 8.45
CA LEU A 295 -2.17 8.60 7.86
C LEU A 295 -2.50 7.56 8.93
N HIS A 296 -3.65 6.92 8.79
CA HIS A 296 -4.08 5.83 9.65
C HIS A 296 -4.13 4.51 8.87
N ILE A 297 -3.72 3.41 9.49
CA ILE A 297 -3.75 2.07 8.88
C ILE A 297 -5.16 1.65 8.45
N LEU A 298 -6.21 2.09 9.15
CA LEU A 298 -7.59 1.85 8.72
C LEU A 298 -7.89 2.50 7.36
N THR A 299 -7.40 3.73 7.12
CA THR A 299 -7.51 4.37 5.80
C THR A 299 -6.81 3.54 4.74
N MET A 300 -5.63 2.99 5.06
CA MET A 300 -4.89 2.08 4.18
C MET A 300 -5.69 0.83 3.82
N TYR A 301 -6.35 0.20 4.79
CA TYR A 301 -7.16 -1.00 4.54
C TYR A 301 -8.35 -0.69 3.65
N ILE A 302 -9.07 0.40 3.92
CA ILE A 302 -10.20 0.80 3.07
C ILE A 302 -9.70 1.13 1.66
N TRP A 303 -8.58 1.85 1.53
CA TRP A 303 -7.92 2.12 0.26
C TRP A 303 -7.60 0.83 -0.52
N ILE A 304 -6.91 -0.13 0.12
CA ILE A 304 -6.54 -1.40 -0.51
C ILE A 304 -7.79 -2.20 -0.92
N VAL A 305 -8.81 -2.26 -0.08
CA VAL A 305 -10.08 -2.91 -0.43
C VAL A 305 -10.70 -2.30 -1.69
N LEU A 306 -10.81 -0.97 -1.74
CA LEU A 306 -11.35 -0.27 -2.91
C LEU A 306 -10.49 -0.51 -4.16
N ARG A 307 -9.17 -0.53 -4.00
CA ARG A 307 -8.22 -0.80 -5.09
C ARG A 307 -8.35 -2.21 -5.65
N LEU A 308 -8.48 -3.23 -4.79
CA LEU A 308 -8.72 -4.63 -5.17
C LEU A 308 -10.07 -4.77 -5.87
N PHE A 309 -11.11 -4.13 -5.34
CA PHE A 309 -12.42 -4.11 -5.97
C PHE A 309 -12.35 -3.53 -7.39
N GLN A 310 -11.64 -2.42 -7.57
CA GLN A 310 -11.45 -1.80 -8.88
C GLN A 310 -10.67 -2.72 -9.83
N ALA A 311 -9.55 -3.28 -9.39
CA ALA A 311 -8.72 -4.17 -10.22
C ALA A 311 -9.54 -5.37 -10.75
N ILE A 312 -10.22 -6.06 -9.84
CA ILE A 312 -10.99 -7.27 -10.16
C ILE A 312 -12.19 -6.92 -11.04
N ASP A 313 -12.85 -5.78 -10.81
CA ASP A 313 -13.97 -5.31 -11.64
C ASP A 313 -13.52 -4.99 -13.07
N ALA A 314 -12.38 -4.28 -13.23
CA ALA A 314 -11.79 -3.97 -14.54
C ALA A 314 -11.35 -5.23 -15.31
N HIS A 315 -11.00 -6.31 -14.61
CA HIS A 315 -10.65 -7.60 -15.24
C HIS A 315 -11.83 -8.54 -15.40
N SER A 316 -13.04 -8.18 -14.95
CA SER A 316 -14.17 -9.13 -14.90
C SER A 316 -14.58 -9.68 -16.27
N GLY A 317 -14.36 -8.90 -17.34
CA GLY A 317 -14.82 -9.21 -18.70
C GLY A 317 -16.34 -9.03 -18.88
N TYR A 318 -16.99 -8.30 -17.97
CA TYR A 318 -18.43 -8.01 -18.00
C TYR A 318 -18.70 -6.51 -18.05
N GLU A 319 -19.62 -6.13 -18.93
CA GLU A 319 -20.10 -4.77 -19.06
C GLU A 319 -21.61 -4.71 -18.75
N PHE A 320 -21.94 -4.39 -17.51
CA PHE A 320 -23.31 -4.30 -17.04
C PHE A 320 -23.89 -2.89 -17.20
N PRO A 321 -25.23 -2.73 -17.31
CA PRO A 321 -25.88 -1.42 -17.34
C PRO A 321 -25.61 -0.56 -16.09
N TRP A 322 -25.11 -1.16 -15.01
CA TRP A 322 -24.76 -0.50 -13.75
C TRP A 322 -23.25 -0.48 -13.48
N SER A 323 -22.40 -0.82 -14.47
CA SER A 323 -20.96 -0.62 -14.35
C SER A 323 -20.66 0.86 -14.07
N LEU A 324 -19.64 1.12 -13.24
CA LEU A 324 -19.39 2.46 -12.71
C LEU A 324 -19.15 3.52 -13.79
N HIS A 325 -18.56 3.13 -14.93
CA HIS A 325 -18.27 4.05 -16.03
C HIS A 325 -19.53 4.68 -16.66
N HIS A 326 -20.71 4.06 -16.52
CA HIS A 326 -21.98 4.65 -16.95
C HIS A 326 -22.43 5.83 -16.07
N PHE A 327 -21.94 5.90 -14.82
CA PHE A 327 -22.23 7.00 -13.89
C PHE A 327 -21.06 7.99 -13.76
N LEU A 328 -19.83 7.50 -13.92
CA LEU A 328 -18.59 8.27 -13.92
C LEU A 328 -17.88 8.06 -15.26
N PRO A 329 -18.16 8.87 -16.30
CA PRO A 329 -17.67 8.60 -17.67
C PRO A 329 -16.15 8.54 -17.84
N PHE A 330 -15.40 9.14 -16.91
CA PHE A 330 -13.94 9.10 -16.91
C PHE A 330 -13.38 7.86 -16.19
N TRP A 331 -14.21 6.98 -15.64
CA TRP A 331 -13.79 5.72 -15.02
C TRP A 331 -13.38 4.70 -16.10
N ALA A 332 -12.21 4.10 -15.92
CA ALA A 332 -11.75 2.97 -16.72
C ALA A 332 -12.35 1.69 -16.14
N GLY A 333 -13.42 1.22 -16.79
CA GLY A 333 -14.13 0.00 -16.41
C GLY A 333 -13.59 -1.24 -17.12
N ALA A 334 -14.37 -2.32 -17.05
CA ALA A 334 -14.05 -3.57 -17.74
C ALA A 334 -13.95 -3.40 -19.25
N ASP A 335 -14.79 -2.57 -19.87
CA ASP A 335 -14.72 -2.25 -21.29
C ASP A 335 -13.34 -1.71 -21.74
N HIS A 336 -12.76 -0.80 -20.95
CA HIS A 336 -11.49 -0.15 -21.26
C HIS A 336 -10.33 -1.14 -21.20
N HIS A 337 -10.31 -1.95 -20.13
CA HIS A 337 -9.22 -2.87 -19.84
C HIS A 337 -9.34 -4.20 -20.59
N ASP A 338 -10.55 -4.70 -20.85
CA ASP A 338 -10.77 -5.87 -21.70
C ASP A 338 -10.27 -5.59 -23.14
N LEU A 339 -10.55 -4.40 -23.68
CA LEU A 339 -10.04 -3.98 -24.98
C LEU A 339 -8.51 -3.83 -24.99
N HIS A 340 -7.93 -3.42 -23.86
CA HIS A 340 -6.47 -3.41 -23.68
C HIS A 340 -5.88 -4.83 -23.81
N HIS A 341 -6.44 -5.81 -23.10
CA HIS A 341 -6.04 -7.23 -23.19
C HIS A 341 -6.29 -7.84 -24.57
N GLU A 342 -7.31 -7.38 -25.30
CA GLU A 342 -7.61 -7.87 -26.64
C GLU A 342 -6.58 -7.39 -27.68
N LYS A 343 -6.14 -6.12 -27.57
CA LYS A 343 -5.32 -5.44 -28.59
C LYS A 343 -3.85 -5.32 -28.22
N PHE A 344 -3.50 -5.47 -26.94
CA PHE A 344 -2.15 -5.31 -26.40
C PHE A 344 -1.53 -3.93 -26.66
N VAL A 345 -2.34 -2.91 -26.94
CA VAL A 345 -1.88 -1.56 -27.26
C VAL A 345 -2.91 -0.50 -26.86
N GLY A 346 -2.43 0.58 -26.25
CA GLY A 346 -3.26 1.66 -25.71
C GLY A 346 -4.03 1.27 -24.45
N ASN A 347 -4.90 2.14 -23.94
CA ASN A 347 -5.73 1.88 -22.75
C ASN A 347 -4.91 1.43 -21.51
N TYR A 348 -3.85 2.17 -21.19
CA TYR A 348 -2.92 1.81 -20.10
C TYR A 348 -3.40 2.23 -18.70
N SER A 349 -4.42 3.08 -18.61
CA SER A 349 -4.91 3.58 -17.32
C SER A 349 -5.63 2.50 -16.54
N SER A 350 -5.52 2.53 -15.20
CA SER A 350 -6.18 1.53 -14.35
C SER A 350 -7.56 1.99 -13.92
N SER A 351 -7.66 3.15 -13.28
CA SER A 351 -8.91 3.65 -12.66
C SER A 351 -9.55 4.76 -13.47
N PHE A 352 -8.76 5.64 -14.08
CA PHE A 352 -9.29 6.83 -14.77
C PHE A 352 -8.75 6.95 -16.19
N ARG A 353 -9.63 7.17 -17.17
CA ARG A 353 -9.26 7.26 -18.60
C ARG A 353 -8.47 8.52 -18.97
N TRP A 354 -8.25 9.44 -18.03
CA TRP A 354 -7.66 10.74 -18.34
C TRP A 354 -6.24 10.65 -18.88
N TRP A 355 -5.43 9.68 -18.46
CA TRP A 355 -4.03 9.63 -18.90
C TRP A 355 -3.96 9.13 -20.34
N ASP A 356 -4.79 8.13 -20.66
CA ASP A 356 -5.00 7.67 -22.03
C ASP A 356 -5.53 8.77 -22.96
N TYR A 357 -6.44 9.60 -22.46
CA TYR A 357 -6.96 10.74 -23.21
C TYR A 357 -5.89 11.81 -23.42
N LEU A 358 -5.24 12.27 -22.34
CA LEU A 358 -4.24 13.35 -22.36
C LEU A 358 -3.03 13.02 -23.22
N LEU A 359 -2.58 11.76 -23.22
CA LEU A 359 -1.40 11.30 -23.95
C LEU A 359 -1.74 10.60 -25.27
N ASP A 360 -3.01 10.68 -25.70
CA ASP A 360 -3.57 10.10 -26.93
C ASP A 360 -3.26 8.60 -27.10
N THR A 361 -3.24 7.85 -25.99
CA THR A 361 -3.02 6.39 -25.95
C THR A 361 -4.30 5.57 -25.85
N GLU A 362 -5.47 6.19 -25.82
CA GLU A 362 -6.75 5.47 -25.85
C GLU A 362 -6.90 4.64 -27.14
N TYR A 363 -7.26 3.36 -27.03
CA TYR A 363 -7.61 2.49 -28.13
C TYR A 363 -9.12 2.33 -28.18
N SER A 364 -9.79 3.26 -28.86
CA SER A 364 -11.21 3.15 -29.26
C SER A 364 -11.33 3.39 -30.76
N PRO A 365 -12.39 2.90 -31.44
CA PRO A 365 -12.63 3.21 -32.85
C PRO A 365 -12.55 4.71 -33.14
N GLU A 366 -13.11 5.53 -32.25
CA GLU A 366 -13.12 6.99 -32.30
C GLU A 366 -11.71 7.56 -32.13
N ALA A 367 -10.93 7.08 -31.16
CA ALA A 367 -9.56 7.53 -30.95
C ALA A 367 -8.63 7.15 -32.12
N VAL A 368 -8.81 5.96 -32.70
CA VAL A 368 -8.08 5.52 -33.89
C VAL A 368 -8.43 6.40 -35.10
N GLN A 369 -9.71 6.72 -35.30
CA GLN A 369 -10.14 7.64 -36.35
C GLN A 369 -9.57 9.04 -36.16
N ARG A 370 -9.65 9.59 -34.94
CA ARG A 370 -9.08 10.90 -34.57
C ARG A 370 -7.59 10.98 -34.89
N ARG A 371 -6.81 9.97 -34.53
CA ARG A 371 -5.37 9.91 -34.86
C ARG A 371 -5.13 9.84 -36.37
N ARG A 372 -5.90 9.04 -37.11
CA ARG A 372 -5.81 8.95 -38.58
C ARG A 372 -6.09 10.30 -39.25
N GLU A 373 -7.09 11.03 -38.79
CA GLU A 373 -7.45 12.35 -39.30
C GLU A 373 -6.36 13.39 -39.01
N LYS A 374 -5.85 13.44 -37.77
CA LYS A 374 -4.69 14.28 -37.41
C LYS A 374 -3.48 14.02 -38.31
N SER A 375 -3.12 12.75 -38.55
CA SER A 375 -2.00 12.39 -39.43
C SER A 375 -2.23 12.80 -40.88
N LYS A 376 -3.47 12.75 -41.39
CA LYS A 376 -3.82 13.23 -42.74
C LYS A 376 -3.66 14.75 -42.85
N VAL A 377 -4.04 15.50 -41.82
CA VAL A 377 -3.89 16.97 -41.80
C VAL A 377 -2.42 17.37 -41.75
N ALA A 378 -1.62 16.71 -40.89
CA ALA A 378 -0.18 16.97 -40.80
C ALA A 378 0.52 16.77 -42.15
N LYS A 379 0.26 15.65 -42.84
CA LYS A 379 0.79 15.35 -44.17
C LYS A 379 0.34 16.28 -45.30
N LYS A 380 -0.73 17.06 -45.09
CA LYS A 380 -1.19 18.08 -46.05
C LYS A 380 -0.59 19.46 -45.79
N THR A 381 0.01 19.64 -44.62
CA THR A 381 0.57 20.92 -44.16
C THR A 381 2.10 20.94 -44.33
N GLU A 382 2.73 19.76 -44.37
CA GLU A 382 4.08 19.51 -44.93
C GLU A 382 4.03 19.51 -46.47
#